data_AF-A0A6J7VWD3-F1
#
_entry.id   AF-A0A6J7VWD3-F1
#
_cell.length_a   1.000
_cell.length_b   1.000
_cell.length_c   1.000
_cell.angle_alpha   90.00
_cell.angle_beta   90.00
_cell.angle_gamma   90.00
#
_symmetry.space_group_name_H-M   'P 1'
#
loop_
_entity.id
_entity.type
_entity.pdbx_description
1 polymer ?
#
loop_
_entity_poly.entity_id
_entity_poly.type
_entity_poly.pdbx_seq_one_letter_code
_entity_poly.pdbx_strand_id
1 'polypeptide(L)'
;MDSPNVLLLDEPTNDFDIETLTELEDLLDSYGGTLIVISHDRYFLERVCDRFVGLLGDKSVRDLPRGVDEYLELREAAMNQQAISQKVKKSSNAAEERQLKKDKSRLERQLEKANIRISELGIQLEDVSLKAEELLEITKNLENAHILRNNLEEEWLQITLDLDA
;
A
#
# COMPACT_ATOMS: atom_id res chain seq x y z
N MET A 1 -6.53 29.35 -17.51
CA MET A 1 -5.89 28.22 -16.83
C MET A 1 -6.65 26.99 -17.28
N ASP A 2 -5.96 25.98 -17.80
CA ASP A 2 -6.61 24.75 -18.25
C ASP A 2 -7.22 24.06 -17.02
N SER A 3 -8.55 24.02 -16.97
CA SER A 3 -9.25 23.21 -15.98
C SER A 3 -8.92 21.74 -16.26
N PRO A 4 -8.49 20.96 -15.25
CA PRO A 4 -8.23 19.55 -15.45
C PRO A 4 -9.53 18.86 -15.89
N ASN A 5 -9.41 17.88 -16.80
CA ASN A 5 -10.56 17.06 -17.24
C ASN A 5 -10.87 15.92 -16.26
N VAL A 6 -9.88 15.54 -15.44
CA VAL A 6 -9.98 14.47 -14.44
C VAL A 6 -9.33 14.93 -13.15
N LEU A 7 -10.03 14.74 -12.04
CA LEU A 7 -9.57 15.04 -10.69
C LEU A 7 -9.52 13.75 -9.87
N LEU A 8 -8.38 13.50 -9.22
CA LEU A 8 -8.19 12.36 -8.32
C LEU A 8 -7.99 12.90 -6.90
N LEU A 9 -8.82 12.45 -5.97
CA LEU A 9 -8.78 12.86 -4.57
C LEU A 9 -8.62 11.61 -3.69
N ASP A 10 -7.63 11.63 -2.82
CA ASP A 10 -7.39 10.58 -1.84
C ASP A 10 -7.57 11.16 -0.44
N GLU A 11 -8.55 10.65 0.30
CA GLU A 11 -9.01 11.11 1.60
C GLU A 11 -9.16 12.65 1.71
N PRO A 12 -9.94 13.29 0.81
CA PRO A 12 -10.09 14.75 0.82
C PRO A 12 -10.87 15.28 2.02
N THR A 13 -11.48 14.38 2.82
CA THR A 13 -12.23 14.73 4.03
C THR A 13 -11.34 14.88 5.26
N ASN A 14 -10.06 14.48 5.17
CA ASN A 14 -9.16 14.55 6.30
C ASN A 14 -8.77 16.01 6.61
N ASP A 15 -8.67 16.34 7.89
CA ASP A 15 -8.26 17.67 8.39
C ASP A 15 -9.19 18.85 8.05
N PHE A 16 -10.39 18.62 7.52
CA PHE A 16 -11.38 19.68 7.24
C PHE A 16 -12.48 19.76 8.30
N ASP A 17 -12.83 21.00 8.68
CA ASP A 17 -14.02 21.28 9.48
C ASP A 17 -15.31 21.10 8.65
N ILE A 18 -16.44 20.88 9.33
CA ILE A 18 -17.75 20.61 8.71
C ILE A 18 -18.18 21.70 7.72
N GLU A 19 -17.92 22.97 8.04
CA GLU A 19 -18.24 24.10 7.16
C GLU A 19 -17.45 24.03 5.85
N THR A 20 -16.14 23.76 5.93
CA THR A 20 -15.26 23.65 4.77
C THR A 20 -15.57 22.42 3.93
N LEU A 21 -15.96 21.30 4.56
CA LEU A 21 -16.46 20.12 3.86
C LEU A 21 -17.68 20.44 3.00
N THR A 22 -18.61 21.23 3.53
CA THR A 22 -19.83 21.60 2.80
C THR A 22 -19.49 22.41 1.54
N GLU A 23 -18.56 23.38 1.65
CA GLU A 23 -18.09 24.15 0.49
C GLU A 23 -17.34 23.28 -0.53
N LEU A 24 -16.53 22.32 -0.05
CA LEU A 24 -15.83 21.37 -0.91
C LEU A 24 -16.81 20.48 -1.68
N GLU A 25 -17.84 19.98 -1.02
CA GLU A 25 -18.89 19.17 -1.66
C GLU A 25 -19.61 19.95 -2.76
N ASP A 26 -19.98 21.22 -2.53
CA ASP A 26 -20.65 22.05 -3.53
C ASP A 26 -19.71 22.37 -4.73
N LEU A 27 -18.41 22.53 -4.47
CA LEU A 27 -17.41 22.70 -5.52
C LEU A 27 -17.27 21.44 -6.37
N LEU A 28 -17.27 20.26 -5.74
CA LEU A 28 -17.12 18.98 -6.43
C LEU A 28 -18.38 18.58 -7.19
N ASP A 29 -19.57 18.90 -6.67
CA ASP A 29 -20.86 18.66 -7.34
C ASP A 29 -20.99 19.48 -8.64
N SER A 30 -20.42 20.69 -8.66
CA SER A 30 -20.40 21.56 -9.85
C SER A 30 -19.21 21.31 -10.80
N TYR A 31 -18.34 20.33 -10.50
CA TYR A 31 -17.16 20.04 -11.31
C TYR A 31 -17.54 19.33 -12.61
N GLY A 32 -17.39 20.01 -13.75
CA GLY A 32 -17.74 19.46 -15.08
C GLY A 32 -16.78 18.41 -15.66
N GLY A 33 -15.83 17.90 -14.86
CA GLY A 33 -14.87 16.86 -15.26
C GLY A 33 -15.18 15.49 -14.68
N THR A 34 -14.29 14.52 -14.88
CA THR A 34 -14.39 13.21 -14.20
C THR A 34 -13.74 13.30 -12.82
N LEU A 35 -14.45 12.87 -11.78
CA LEU A 35 -13.94 12.83 -10.42
C LEU A 35 -13.72 11.37 -9.98
N ILE A 36 -12.56 11.10 -9.40
CA ILE A 36 -12.24 9.83 -8.73
C ILE A 36 -11.89 10.17 -7.29
N VAL A 37 -12.70 9.69 -6.35
CA VAL A 37 -12.54 9.96 -4.92
C VAL A 37 -12.33 8.66 -4.17
N ILE A 38 -11.38 8.68 -3.24
CA ILE A 38 -11.20 7.68 -2.19
C ILE A 38 -11.48 8.40 -0.88
N SER A 39 -12.42 7.89 -0.08
CA SER A 39 -12.71 8.40 1.26
C SER A 39 -13.29 7.31 2.14
N HIS A 40 -13.06 7.42 3.44
CA HIS A 40 -13.76 6.61 4.45
C HIS A 40 -15.11 7.21 4.89
N ASP A 41 -15.45 8.43 4.47
CA ASP A 41 -16.73 9.07 4.79
C ASP A 41 -17.82 8.69 3.78
N ARG A 42 -18.77 7.88 4.26
CA ARG A 42 -19.92 7.44 3.46
C ARG A 42 -20.78 8.61 2.98
N TYR A 43 -21.04 9.61 3.83
CA TYR A 43 -21.96 10.70 3.50
C TYR A 43 -21.38 11.59 2.41
N PHE A 44 -20.08 11.87 2.50
CA PHE A 44 -19.35 12.61 1.48
C PHE A 44 -19.39 11.88 0.13
N LEU A 45 -19.07 10.58 0.11
CA LEU A 45 -19.09 9.79 -1.12
C LEU A 45 -20.49 9.71 -1.73
N GLU A 46 -21.54 9.53 -0.92
CA GLU A 46 -22.94 9.50 -1.37
C GLU A 46 -23.43 10.84 -1.91
N ARG A 47 -22.86 11.96 -1.46
CA ARG A 47 -23.22 13.29 -1.93
C ARG A 47 -22.49 13.70 -3.21
N VAL A 48 -21.23 13.26 -3.38
CA VAL A 48 -20.35 13.74 -4.45
C VAL A 48 -20.21 12.75 -5.61
N CYS A 49 -20.43 11.45 -5.40
CA CYS A 49 -20.17 10.41 -6.40
C CYS A 49 -21.46 9.75 -6.90
N ASP A 50 -21.60 9.61 -8.23
CA ASP A 50 -22.73 8.89 -8.86
C ASP A 50 -22.52 7.37 -8.96
N ARG A 51 -21.26 6.92 -8.89
CA ARG A 51 -20.87 5.52 -9.10
C ARG A 51 -19.87 5.08 -8.05
N PHE A 52 -20.05 3.86 -7.57
CA PHE A 52 -19.22 3.28 -6.53
C PHE A 52 -18.51 2.05 -7.06
N VAL A 53 -17.25 1.92 -6.67
CA VAL A 53 -16.41 0.83 -7.12
C VAL A 53 -15.68 0.28 -5.91
N GLY A 54 -15.75 -1.03 -5.72
CA GLY A 54 -15.22 -1.72 -4.55
C GLY A 54 -14.02 -2.60 -4.85
N LEU A 55 -13.07 -2.63 -3.90
CA LEU A 55 -11.94 -3.55 -3.86
C LEU A 55 -12.13 -4.51 -2.68
N LEU A 56 -12.46 -5.77 -2.94
CA LEU A 56 -12.78 -6.75 -1.87
C LEU A 56 -11.55 -7.53 -1.37
N GLY A 57 -10.33 -7.02 -1.63
CA GLY A 57 -9.08 -7.68 -1.25
C GLY A 57 -8.63 -8.81 -2.20
N ASP A 58 -9.37 -9.08 -3.27
CA ASP A 58 -9.04 -10.06 -4.31
C ASP A 58 -8.29 -9.46 -5.51
N LYS A 59 -7.75 -8.25 -5.34
CA LYS A 59 -7.08 -7.43 -6.38
C LYS A 59 -7.98 -7.16 -7.60
N SER A 60 -9.29 -7.37 -7.49
CA SER A 60 -10.27 -7.10 -8.54
C SER A 60 -11.11 -5.88 -8.18
N VAL A 61 -11.43 -5.10 -9.20
CA VAL A 61 -12.27 -3.91 -9.12
C VAL A 61 -13.68 -4.31 -9.55
N ARG A 62 -14.68 -4.04 -8.70
CA ARG A 62 -16.08 -4.38 -8.97
C ARG A 62 -16.97 -3.16 -8.90
N ASP A 63 -17.87 -3.03 -9.86
CA ASP A 63 -18.91 -2.00 -9.82
C ASP A 63 -19.93 -2.34 -8.74
N LEU A 64 -20.34 -1.33 -7.96
CA LEU A 64 -21.24 -1.46 -6.82
C LEU A 64 -22.45 -0.54 -7.03
N PRO A 65 -23.48 -1.00 -7.76
CA PRO A 65 -24.65 -0.18 -8.06
C PRO A 65 -25.45 0.24 -6.82
N ARG A 66 -25.32 -0.47 -5.70
CA ARG A 66 -25.96 -0.11 -4.42
C ARG A 66 -25.04 0.67 -3.47
N GLY A 67 -23.88 1.10 -3.95
CA GLY A 67 -22.96 1.95 -3.20
C GLY A 67 -22.24 1.25 -2.04
N VAL A 68 -21.99 2.01 -0.98
CA VAL A 68 -21.19 1.58 0.19
C VAL A 68 -21.84 0.42 0.94
N ASP A 69 -23.17 0.33 0.96
CA ASP A 69 -23.89 -0.78 1.63
C ASP A 69 -23.54 -2.15 1.03
N GLU A 70 -23.55 -2.25 -0.29
CA GLU A 70 -23.19 -3.49 -0.99
C GLU A 70 -21.72 -3.84 -0.79
N TYR A 71 -20.83 -2.85 -0.71
CA TYR A 71 -19.44 -3.09 -0.33
C TYR A 71 -19.33 -3.75 1.05
N LEU A 72 -20.05 -3.24 2.05
CA LEU A 72 -20.03 -3.77 3.41
C LEU A 72 -20.58 -5.20 3.46
N GLU A 73 -21.73 -5.45 2.81
CA GLU A 73 -22.33 -6.79 2.71
C GLU A 73 -21.35 -7.81 2.08
N LEU A 74 -20.74 -7.44 0.94
CA LEU A 74 -19.78 -8.30 0.24
C LEU A 74 -18.51 -8.54 1.06
N ARG A 75 -18.03 -7.52 1.78
CA ARG A 75 -16.86 -7.63 2.64
C ARG A 75 -17.11 -8.56 3.82
N GLU A 76 -18.27 -8.46 4.47
CA GLU A 76 -18.67 -9.38 5.54
C GLU A 76 -18.78 -10.83 5.05
N ALA A 77 -19.39 -11.03 3.88
CA ALA A 77 -19.50 -12.36 3.27
C ALA A 77 -18.12 -12.95 2.92
N ALA A 78 -17.22 -12.14 2.36
CA ALA A 78 -15.86 -12.54 2.02
C ALA A 78 -15.04 -12.92 3.27
N MET A 79 -15.13 -12.14 4.35
CA MET A 79 -14.48 -12.45 5.63
C MET A 79 -14.99 -13.77 6.23
N ASN A 80 -16.31 -14.02 6.18
CA ASN A 80 -16.88 -15.28 6.65
C ASN A 80 -16.43 -16.48 5.80
N GLN A 81 -16.37 -16.34 4.48
CA GLN A 81 -15.87 -17.40 3.59
C GLN A 81 -14.38 -17.67 3.78
N GLN A 82 -13.56 -16.63 3.97
CA GLN A 82 -12.14 -16.77 4.31
C GLN A 82 -11.95 -17.47 5.65
N ALA A 83 -12.74 -17.13 6.68
CA ALA A 83 -12.68 -17.80 7.98
C ALA A 83 -13.02 -19.30 7.88
N ILE A 84 -13.99 -19.68 7.04
CA ILE A 84 -14.36 -21.08 6.79
C ILE A 84 -13.27 -21.79 5.97
N SER A 85 -12.75 -21.15 4.92
CA SER A 85 -11.69 -21.67 4.04
C SER A 85 -10.36 -21.86 4.79
N GLN A 86 -9.96 -20.90 5.63
CA GLN A 86 -8.77 -21.00 6.47
C GLN A 86 -8.87 -22.15 7.49
N LYS A 87 -10.09 -22.48 7.96
CA LYS A 87 -10.31 -23.61 8.87
C LYS A 87 -10.10 -24.97 8.17
N VAL A 88 -10.36 -25.04 6.86
CA VAL A 88 -10.18 -26.23 6.03
C VAL A 88 -8.75 -26.33 5.46
N LYS A 89 -8.12 -25.23 5.04
CA LYS A 89 -6.72 -25.20 4.56
C LYS A 89 -5.68 -25.47 5.66
N LYS A 90 -5.94 -25.08 6.91
CA LYS A 90 -5.03 -25.35 8.05
C LYS A 90 -4.79 -26.84 8.32
N SER A 91 -5.64 -27.76 7.82
CA SER A 91 -5.39 -29.19 7.99
C SER A 91 -4.42 -29.80 6.98
N SER A 92 -4.07 -29.13 5.85
CA SER A 92 -3.18 -29.70 4.83
C SER A 92 -1.79 -29.07 4.74
N ASN A 93 -1.58 -27.80 5.15
CA ASN A 93 -0.34 -27.07 4.81
C ASN A 93 0.50 -26.60 6.01
N ALA A 94 0.34 -27.23 7.19
CA ALA A 94 1.04 -26.81 8.41
C ALA A 94 2.58 -26.88 8.34
N ALA A 95 3.15 -27.68 7.42
CA ALA A 95 4.60 -27.79 7.23
C ALA A 95 5.15 -26.65 6.34
N GLU A 96 4.48 -26.35 5.22
CA GLU A 96 4.86 -25.27 4.29
C GLU A 96 4.73 -23.89 4.94
N GLU A 97 3.66 -23.65 5.69
CA GLU A 97 3.42 -22.38 6.39
C GLU A 97 4.50 -22.10 7.45
N ARG A 98 4.99 -23.16 8.13
CA ARG A 98 6.12 -23.05 9.08
C ARG A 98 7.44 -22.72 8.39
N GLN A 99 7.63 -23.19 7.16
CA GLN A 99 8.84 -22.94 6.39
C GLN A 99 8.86 -21.51 5.85
N LEU A 100 7.76 -21.06 5.24
CA LEU A 100 7.59 -19.67 4.80
C LEU A 100 7.75 -18.67 5.96
N LYS A 101 7.21 -18.97 7.15
CA LYS A 101 7.42 -18.14 8.36
C LYS A 101 8.89 -18.05 8.79
N LYS A 102 9.65 -19.14 8.68
CA LYS A 102 11.10 -19.14 8.97
C LYS A 102 11.87 -18.33 7.95
N ASP A 103 11.54 -18.48 6.67
CA ASP A 103 12.21 -17.77 5.58
C ASP A 103 11.91 -16.26 5.65
N LYS A 104 10.66 -15.87 5.97
CA LYS A 104 10.30 -14.47 6.26
C LYS A 104 11.14 -13.86 7.39
N SER A 105 11.23 -14.55 8.54
CA SER A 105 12.03 -14.06 9.68
C SER A 105 13.52 -13.96 9.36
N ARG A 106 14.03 -14.85 8.49
CA ARG A 106 15.40 -14.79 7.99
C ARG A 106 15.63 -13.55 7.12
N LEU A 107 14.72 -13.28 6.18
CA LEU A 107 14.79 -12.12 5.29
C LEU A 107 14.69 -10.80 6.06
N GLU A 108 13.80 -10.70 7.06
CA GLU A 108 13.70 -9.52 7.94
C GLU A 108 15.04 -9.20 8.63
N ARG A 109 15.72 -10.23 9.14
CA ARG A 109 17.05 -10.07 9.75
C ARG A 109 18.11 -9.66 8.73
N GLN A 110 17.99 -10.07 7.47
CA GLN A 110 18.92 -9.68 6.41
C GLN A 110 18.67 -8.24 5.93
N LEU A 111 17.41 -7.83 5.83
CA LEU A 111 16.99 -6.46 5.53
C LEU A 111 17.47 -5.48 6.61
N GLU A 112 17.30 -5.84 7.89
CA GLU A 112 17.81 -5.02 9.00
C GLU A 112 19.32 -4.81 8.90
N LYS A 113 20.08 -5.89 8.64
CA LYS A 113 21.53 -5.79 8.42
C LYS A 113 21.90 -4.96 7.21
N ALA A 114 21.15 -5.06 6.11
CA ALA A 114 21.37 -4.25 4.91
C ALA A 114 21.11 -2.77 5.19
N ASN A 115 20.04 -2.43 5.93
CA ASN A 115 19.73 -1.06 6.34
C ASN A 115 20.80 -0.47 7.26
N ILE A 116 21.28 -1.23 8.24
CA ILE A 116 22.41 -0.82 9.10
C ILE A 116 23.64 -0.55 8.23
N ARG A 117 23.94 -1.44 7.29
CA ARG A 117 25.10 -1.29 6.40
C ARG A 117 25.01 -0.06 5.49
N ILE A 118 23.82 0.23 4.95
CA ILE A 118 23.56 1.43 4.15
C ILE A 118 23.77 2.68 5.02
N SER A 119 23.26 2.68 6.25
CA SER A 119 23.44 3.79 7.20
C SER A 119 24.92 4.03 7.52
N GLU A 120 25.68 2.97 7.83
CA GLU A 120 27.14 3.06 8.05
C GLU A 120 27.89 3.65 6.84
N LEU A 121 27.55 3.20 5.63
CA LEU A 121 28.16 3.69 4.39
C LEU A 121 27.76 5.15 4.10
N GLY A 122 26.54 5.55 4.46
CA GLY A 122 26.07 6.94 4.37
C GLY A 122 26.84 7.86 5.31
N ILE A 123 27.05 7.45 6.56
CA ILE A 123 27.85 8.22 7.52
C ILE A 123 29.31 8.32 7.04
N GLN A 124 29.88 7.23 6.53
CA GLN A 124 31.22 7.25 5.94
C GLN A 124 31.30 8.22 4.75
N LEU A 125 30.26 8.30 3.92
CA LEU A 125 30.21 9.25 2.80
C LEU A 125 30.22 10.71 3.28
N GLU A 126 29.55 11.03 4.39
CA GLU A 126 29.53 12.36 4.99
C GLU A 126 30.88 12.75 5.63
N ASP A 127 31.58 11.77 6.23
CA ASP A 127 32.89 11.97 6.88
C ASP A 127 34.06 12.05 5.88
N VAL A 128 33.90 11.59 4.63
CA VAL A 128 34.97 11.60 3.62
C VAL A 128 35.23 13.01 3.11
N SER A 129 36.25 13.65 3.67
CA SER A 129 36.77 14.93 3.20
C SER A 129 37.80 14.74 2.07
N LEU A 130 37.40 15.06 0.84
CA LEU A 130 38.25 15.47 -0.29
C LEU A 130 39.13 14.43 -1.01
N LYS A 131 38.92 13.11 -0.82
CA LYS A 131 39.59 12.06 -1.63
C LYS A 131 38.64 11.40 -2.62
N ALA A 132 38.85 11.64 -3.92
CA ALA A 132 37.98 11.15 -4.99
C ALA A 132 37.91 9.62 -5.10
N GLU A 133 39.01 8.92 -4.82
CA GLU A 133 39.10 7.45 -4.93
C GLU A 133 38.28 6.74 -3.83
N GLU A 134 38.41 7.19 -2.58
CA GLU A 134 37.65 6.66 -1.44
C GLU A 134 36.14 6.95 -1.60
N LEU A 135 35.78 8.11 -2.16
CA LEU A 135 34.39 8.48 -2.45
C LEU A 135 33.75 7.58 -3.52
N LEU A 136 34.49 7.25 -4.58
CA LEU A 136 34.02 6.33 -5.63
C LEU A 136 33.81 4.91 -5.10
N GLU A 137 34.68 4.44 -4.21
CA GLU A 137 34.55 3.10 -3.61
C GLU A 137 33.36 3.01 -2.65
N ILE A 138 33.17 4.04 -1.81
CA ILE A 138 32.05 4.08 -0.86
C ILE A 138 30.72 4.18 -1.61
N THR A 139 30.61 5.05 -2.61
CA THR A 139 29.39 5.18 -3.44
C THR A 139 29.03 3.89 -4.17
N LYS A 140 30.02 3.19 -4.74
CA LYS A 140 29.82 1.87 -5.36
C LYS A 140 29.35 0.82 -4.34
N ASN A 141 29.95 0.80 -3.15
CA ASN A 141 29.54 -0.12 -2.09
C ASN A 141 28.12 0.17 -1.57
N LEU A 142 27.75 1.45 -1.51
CA LEU A 142 26.43 1.93 -1.14
C LEU A 142 25.38 1.50 -2.18
N GLU A 143 25.68 1.67 -3.47
CA GLU A 143 24.84 1.20 -4.58
C GLU A 143 24.61 -0.32 -4.53
N ASN A 144 25.68 -1.10 -4.34
CA ASN A 144 25.57 -2.55 -4.20
C ASN A 144 24.73 -2.96 -2.97
N ALA A 145 24.86 -2.23 -1.86
CA ALA A 145 24.06 -2.47 -0.66
C ALA A 145 22.57 -2.19 -0.89
N HIS A 146 22.23 -1.13 -1.64
CA HIS A 146 20.85 -0.85 -2.05
C HIS A 146 20.29 -1.93 -2.98
N ILE A 147 21.05 -2.37 -3.98
CA ILE A 147 20.62 -3.46 -4.88
C ILE A 147 20.32 -4.72 -4.08
N LEU A 148 21.21 -5.09 -3.16
CA LEU A 148 21.02 -6.26 -2.30
C LEU A 148 19.78 -6.09 -1.40
N ARG A 149 19.56 -4.91 -0.82
CA ARG A 149 18.37 -4.63 -0.01
C ARG A 149 17.09 -4.80 -0.83
N ASN A 150 17.04 -4.23 -2.03
CA ASN A 150 15.86 -4.31 -2.89
C ASN A 150 15.53 -5.77 -3.27
N ASN A 151 16.53 -6.58 -3.61
CA ASN A 151 16.31 -8.01 -3.89
C ASN A 151 15.75 -8.77 -2.67
N LEU A 152 16.27 -8.48 -1.46
CA LEU A 152 15.73 -9.07 -0.23
C LEU A 152 14.30 -8.61 0.07
N GLU A 153 13.96 -7.37 -0.28
CA GLU A 153 12.62 -6.80 -0.15
C GLU A 153 11.64 -7.49 -1.12
N GLU A 154 12.04 -7.71 -2.38
CA GLU A 154 11.25 -8.44 -3.36
C GLU A 154 10.99 -9.88 -2.91
N GLU A 155 12.01 -10.60 -2.43
CA GLU A 155 11.85 -11.94 -1.86
C GLU A 155 10.94 -11.95 -0.64
N TRP A 156 11.07 -10.96 0.26
CA TRP A 156 10.23 -10.86 1.46
C TRP A 156 8.76 -10.57 1.13
N LEU A 157 8.53 -9.73 0.10
CA LEU A 157 7.20 -9.40 -0.39
C LEU A 157 6.54 -10.63 -1.03
N GLN A 158 7.28 -11.40 -1.83
CA GLN A 158 6.80 -12.63 -2.42
C GLN A 158 6.42 -13.67 -1.35
N ILE A 159 7.26 -13.89 -0.34
CA ILE A 159 6.96 -14.82 0.76
C ILE A 159 5.77 -14.35 1.59
N THR A 160 5.60 -13.04 1.75
CA THR A 160 4.42 -12.48 2.46
C THR A 160 3.14 -12.73 1.66
N LEU A 161 3.16 -12.53 0.34
CA LEU A 161 2.04 -12.86 -0.54
C LEU A 161 1.69 -14.36 -0.50
N ASP A 162 2.69 -15.23 -0.46
CA ASP A 162 2.49 -16.69 -0.39
C ASP A 162 1.91 -17.15 0.96
N LEU A 163 2.17 -16.41 2.05
CA LEU A 163 1.58 -16.65 3.37
C LEU A 163 0.12 -16.20 3.47
N ASP A 164 -0.29 -15.22 2.66
CA ASP A 164 -1.64 -14.65 2.66
C ASP A 164 -2.61 -15.39 1.69
N ALA A 165 -2.10 -16.29 0.85
CA ALA A 165 -2.85 -17.04 -0.20
C ALA A 165 -3.54 -18.34 0.29
#